data_AF-A0A7C2M6T5-F1
#
_entry.id   AF-A0A7C2M6T5-F1
#
_cell.length_a   1.000
_cell.length_b   1.000
_cell.length_c   1.000
_cell.angle_alpha   90.00
_cell.angle_beta   90.00
_cell.angle_gamma   90.00
#
_symmetry.space_group_name_H-M   'P 1'
#
loop_
_entity.id
_entity.type
_entity.pdbx_description
1 polymer ?
#
loop_
_entity_poly.entity_id
_entity_poly.type
_entity_poly.pdbx_seq_one_letter_code
_entity_poly.pdbx_strand_id
1 'polypeptide(L)'
;PEGNVYLLFGGVIVIVAAIYLSMLSYRRLAKEQKKPSAKGILLSVAAGLLIAFFYGLVVKSLDNSFVTGGAGNLTPFTGVFFFAVGITVSTPIFNPIFMRFPVEGERVRMKEYFTGNLKTHLTGVLGGFIWMTGMVVSFMSAGASNPAISYALSNAAPVVAIIWGVFIWKEFKDAPQGTNKLLTAMFLLFIVGLVLITMSNN
;
A
#
# COMPACT_ATOMS: atom_id res chain seq x y z
N PRO A 1 -17.41 23.77 8.22
CA PRO A 1 -17.20 22.87 7.06
C PRO A 1 -18.56 22.50 6.43
N GLU A 2 -18.89 23.11 5.30
CA GLU A 2 -20.14 22.93 4.54
C GLU A 2 -20.05 21.68 3.64
N GLY A 3 -19.81 20.50 4.21
CA GLY A 3 -19.83 19.24 3.46
C GLY A 3 -21.19 18.56 3.54
N ASN A 4 -21.68 17.98 2.44
CA ASN A 4 -22.95 17.23 2.45
C ASN A 4 -22.80 15.93 3.25
N VAL A 5 -23.23 15.96 4.50
CA VAL A 5 -23.13 14.87 5.47
C VAL A 5 -23.80 13.58 4.97
N TYR A 6 -24.90 13.68 4.23
CA TYR A 6 -25.60 12.50 3.70
C TYR A 6 -24.78 11.80 2.60
N LEU A 7 -24.14 12.56 1.71
CA LEU A 7 -23.23 12.01 0.70
C LEU A 7 -22.00 11.37 1.33
N LEU A 8 -21.46 11.98 2.39
CA LEU A 8 -20.32 11.45 3.12
C LEU A 8 -20.66 10.10 3.77
N PHE A 9 -21.73 10.04 4.57
CA PHE A 9 -22.14 8.78 5.22
C PHE A 9 -22.57 7.72 4.20
N GLY A 10 -23.29 8.12 3.14
CA GLY A 10 -23.64 7.22 2.04
C GLY A 10 -22.40 6.62 1.38
N GLY A 11 -21.41 7.45 1.07
CA GLY A 11 -20.12 7.01 0.53
C GLY A 11 -19.38 6.05 1.47
N VAL A 12 -19.32 6.35 2.77
CA VAL A 12 -18.72 5.45 3.78
C VAL A 12 -19.42 4.09 3.81
N ILE A 13 -20.76 4.06 3.83
CA ILE A 13 -21.53 2.80 3.80
C ILE A 13 -21.20 1.98 2.56
N VAL A 14 -21.10 2.62 1.39
CA VAL A 14 -20.73 1.97 0.13
C VAL A 14 -19.30 1.42 0.19
N ILE A 15 -18.33 2.14 0.77
CA ILE A 15 -16.97 1.65 0.97
C ILE A 15 -16.95 0.44 1.93
N VAL A 16 -17.71 0.47 3.02
CA VAL A 16 -17.84 -0.67 3.94
C VAL A 16 -18.39 -1.90 3.22
N ALA A 17 -19.40 -1.72 2.35
CA ALA A 17 -19.92 -2.80 1.52
C ALA A 17 -18.87 -3.35 0.54
N ALA A 18 -18.06 -2.48 -0.08
CA ALA A 18 -16.94 -2.88 -0.93
C ALA A 18 -15.90 -3.71 -0.14
N ILE A 19 -15.50 -3.25 1.04
CA ILE A 19 -14.56 -3.98 1.92
C ILE A 19 -15.15 -5.35 2.30
N TYR A 20 -16.45 -5.43 2.58
CA TYR A 20 -17.12 -6.69 2.86
C TYR A 20 -17.07 -7.67 1.66
N LEU A 21 -17.34 -7.19 0.44
CA LEU A 21 -17.20 -8.03 -0.76
C LEU A 21 -15.75 -8.47 -0.99
N SER A 22 -14.77 -7.61 -0.69
CA SER A 22 -13.35 -7.96 -0.72
C SER A 22 -13.06 -9.13 0.23
N MET A 23 -13.50 -9.02 1.48
CA MET A 23 -13.36 -10.09 2.46
C MET A 23 -14.00 -11.40 2.00
N LEU A 24 -15.17 -11.36 1.34
CA LEU A 24 -15.82 -12.54 0.79
C LEU A 24 -15.01 -13.17 -0.36
N SER A 25 -14.44 -12.36 -1.25
CA SER A 25 -13.57 -12.82 -2.34
C SER A 25 -12.32 -13.51 -1.79
N TYR A 26 -11.64 -12.90 -0.82
CA TYR A 26 -10.50 -13.50 -0.14
C TYR A 26 -10.88 -14.75 0.65
N ARG A 27 -12.07 -14.80 1.26
CA ARG A 27 -12.56 -16.01 1.94
C ARG A 27 -12.78 -17.16 0.97
N ARG A 28 -13.22 -16.89 -0.26
CA ARG A 28 -13.36 -17.92 -1.31
C ARG A 28 -11.99 -18.42 -1.76
N LEU A 29 -11.01 -17.54 -1.92
CA LEU A 29 -9.63 -17.91 -2.23
C LEU A 29 -8.99 -18.70 -1.08
N ALA A 30 -9.16 -18.26 0.16
CA ALA A 30 -8.61 -18.90 1.37
C ALA A 30 -9.30 -20.21 1.76
N LYS A 31 -10.46 -20.55 1.18
CA LYS A 31 -11.00 -21.90 1.28
C LYS A 31 -10.21 -22.90 0.43
N GLU A 32 -9.52 -22.42 -0.60
CA GLU A 32 -8.60 -23.22 -1.40
C GLU A 32 -7.16 -23.16 -0.87
N GLN A 33 -6.80 -22.09 -0.13
CA GLN A 33 -5.48 -21.90 0.49
C GLN A 33 -5.47 -22.24 2.00
N LYS A 34 -4.28 -22.24 2.62
CA LYS A 34 -4.14 -22.41 4.08
C LYS A 34 -4.66 -21.19 4.84
N LYS A 35 -5.27 -21.41 6.01
CA LYS A 35 -5.72 -20.32 6.91
C LYS A 35 -4.52 -19.46 7.36
N PRO A 36 -4.69 -18.14 7.48
CA PRO A 36 -3.62 -17.26 7.97
C PRO A 36 -3.24 -17.59 9.41
N SER A 37 -1.94 -17.55 9.72
CA SER A 37 -1.42 -17.85 11.05
C SER A 37 -1.54 -16.65 11.99
N ALA A 38 -1.73 -16.91 13.30
CA ALA A 38 -1.75 -15.85 14.32
C ALA A 38 -0.46 -15.01 14.32
N LYS A 39 0.69 -15.66 14.06
CA LYS A 39 1.99 -15.00 13.89
C LYS A 39 1.96 -14.00 12.74
N GLY A 40 1.38 -14.38 11.59
CA GLY A 40 1.24 -13.49 10.43
C GLY A 40 0.35 -12.29 10.71
N ILE A 41 -0.79 -12.50 11.39
CA ILE A 41 -1.71 -11.43 11.77
C ILE A 41 -1.01 -10.42 12.69
N LEU A 42 -0.34 -10.90 13.74
CA LEU A 42 0.36 -10.03 14.68
C LEU A 42 1.48 -9.24 14.00
N LEU A 43 2.24 -9.88 13.09
CA LEU A 43 3.28 -9.20 12.33
C LEU A 43 2.71 -8.11 11.42
N SER A 44 1.60 -8.37 10.73
CA SER A 44 0.93 -7.38 9.88
C SER A 44 0.41 -6.18 10.68
N VAL A 45 -0.15 -6.40 11.87
CA VAL A 45 -0.59 -5.31 12.76
C VAL A 45 0.61 -4.48 13.23
N ALA A 46 1.69 -5.13 13.65
CA ALA A 46 2.92 -4.43 14.07
C ALA A 46 3.53 -3.62 12.91
N ALA A 47 3.59 -4.18 11.70
CA ALA A 47 4.06 -3.48 10.51
C ALA A 47 3.18 -2.28 10.17
N GLY A 48 1.85 -2.42 10.28
CA GLY A 48 0.89 -1.33 10.10
C GLY A 48 1.08 -0.19 11.10
N LEU A 49 1.34 -0.50 12.37
CA LEU A 49 1.64 0.51 13.38
C LEU A 49 2.97 1.22 13.10
N LEU A 50 4.01 0.50 12.67
CA LEU A 50 5.30 1.10 12.34
C LEU A 50 5.19 2.03 11.12
N ILE A 51 4.48 1.61 10.06
CA ILE A 51 4.34 2.43 8.84
C ILE A 51 3.46 3.66 9.06
N ALA A 52 2.59 3.66 10.08
CA ALA A 52 1.79 4.84 10.43
C ALA A 52 2.67 6.06 10.81
N PHE A 53 3.84 5.82 11.41
CA PHE A 53 4.79 6.90 11.75
C PHE A 53 5.72 7.28 10.61
N PHE A 54 5.89 6.41 9.62
CA PHE A 54 6.89 6.56 8.56
C PHE A 54 6.73 7.87 7.79
N TYR A 55 5.52 8.19 7.29
CA TYR A 55 5.32 9.37 6.43
C TYR A 55 5.69 10.66 7.16
N GLY A 56 5.19 10.84 8.38
CA GLY A 56 5.47 12.04 9.19
C GLY A 56 6.95 12.18 9.56
N LEU A 57 7.66 11.07 9.80
CA LEU A 57 9.10 11.10 10.06
C LEU A 57 9.88 11.57 8.83
N VAL A 58 9.51 11.12 7.63
CA VAL A 58 10.14 11.62 6.41
C VAL A 58 9.82 13.10 6.20
N VAL A 59 8.56 13.53 6.35
CA VAL A 59 8.16 14.94 6.24
C VAL A 59 9.02 15.83 7.13
N LYS A 60 9.27 15.43 8.39
CA LYS A 60 10.12 16.21 9.31
C LYS A 60 11.55 16.43 8.81
N SER A 61 12.10 15.52 8.00
CA SER A 61 13.43 15.66 7.41
C SER A 61 13.45 16.61 6.19
N LEU A 62 12.29 16.87 5.59
CA LEU A 62 12.16 17.69 4.40
C LEU A 62 12.09 19.19 4.76
N ASP A 63 12.50 20.01 3.81
CA ASP A 63 12.37 21.46 3.86
C ASP A 63 10.89 21.88 3.70
N ASN A 64 10.46 22.81 4.57
CA ASN A 64 9.08 23.29 4.63
C ASN A 64 8.61 24.00 3.34
N SER A 65 9.54 24.47 2.51
CA SER A 65 9.24 25.04 1.20
C SER A 65 8.65 24.02 0.21
N PHE A 66 8.90 22.73 0.43
CA PHE A 66 8.39 21.65 -0.43
C PHE A 66 7.24 20.86 0.18
N VAL A 67 7.15 20.77 1.50
CA VAL A 67 6.09 20.00 2.18
C VAL A 67 5.70 20.70 3.47
N THR A 68 4.41 21.01 3.61
CA THR A 68 3.86 21.59 4.84
C THR A 68 4.17 20.72 6.06
N GLY A 69 4.78 21.32 7.07
CA GLY A 69 5.18 20.62 8.31
C GLY A 69 6.59 20.03 8.26
N GLY A 70 7.35 20.31 7.19
CA GLY A 70 8.78 20.04 7.13
C GLY A 70 9.56 20.88 8.16
N ALA A 71 10.60 20.29 8.75
CA ALA A 71 11.47 20.95 9.73
C ALA A 71 12.96 20.79 9.41
N GLY A 72 13.28 20.12 8.29
CA GLY A 72 14.64 19.87 7.84
C GLY A 72 15.03 20.78 6.68
N ASN A 73 16.05 20.35 5.94
CA ASN A 73 16.63 21.09 4.82
C ASN A 73 16.77 20.22 3.56
N LEU A 74 16.17 19.03 3.54
CA LEU A 74 16.21 18.13 2.40
C LEU A 74 15.09 18.46 1.41
N THR A 75 15.43 18.49 0.13
CA THR A 75 14.43 18.45 -0.93
C THR A 75 13.77 17.07 -0.98
N PRO A 76 12.56 16.91 -1.56
CA PRO A 76 11.92 15.60 -1.74
C PRO A 76 12.84 14.55 -2.39
N PHE A 77 13.63 14.94 -3.40
CA PHE A 77 14.58 14.03 -4.05
C PHE A 77 15.66 13.54 -3.09
N THR A 78 16.28 14.46 -2.36
CA THR A 78 17.35 14.12 -1.40
C THR A 78 16.82 13.36 -0.18
N GLY A 79 15.61 13.69 0.29
CA GLY A 79 14.96 12.97 1.38
C GLY A 79 14.65 11.51 1.00
N VAL A 80 14.08 11.29 -0.18
CA VAL A 80 13.83 9.92 -0.68
C VAL A 80 15.14 9.17 -0.96
N PHE A 81 16.18 9.85 -1.43
CA PHE A 81 17.51 9.24 -1.57
C PHE A 81 18.06 8.74 -0.23
N PHE A 82 18.06 9.56 0.81
CA PHE A 82 18.52 9.13 2.15
C PHE A 82 17.61 8.05 2.75
N PHE A 83 16.32 8.09 2.48
CA PHE A 83 15.40 7.02 2.85
C PHE A 83 15.77 5.69 2.17
N ALA A 84 16.06 5.71 0.86
CA ALA A 84 16.51 4.54 0.13
C ALA A 84 17.85 3.99 0.68
N VAL A 85 18.82 4.87 0.99
CA VAL A 85 20.06 4.48 1.67
C VAL A 85 19.77 3.80 3.02
N GLY A 86 18.84 4.37 3.81
CA GLY A 86 18.40 3.78 5.07
C GLY A 86 17.81 2.37 4.89
N ILE A 87 16.99 2.16 3.86
CA ILE A 87 16.49 0.83 3.50
C ILE A 87 17.66 -0.10 3.13
N THR A 88 18.57 0.33 2.26
CA THR A 88 19.70 -0.48 1.80
C THR A 88 20.61 -0.90 2.95
N VAL A 89 20.87 0.00 3.92
CA VAL A 89 21.71 -0.30 5.10
C VAL A 89 20.97 -1.17 6.12
N SER A 90 19.68 -0.93 6.34
CA SER A 90 18.89 -1.68 7.32
C SER A 90 18.53 -3.09 6.85
N THR A 91 18.36 -3.31 5.54
CA THR A 91 18.01 -4.61 4.96
C THR A 91 18.96 -5.73 5.38
N PRO A 92 20.30 -5.65 5.21
CA PRO A 92 21.20 -6.72 5.65
C PRO A 92 21.23 -6.93 7.17
N ILE A 93 20.75 -5.97 7.97
CA ILE A 93 20.67 -6.09 9.44
C ILE A 93 19.40 -6.86 9.83
N PHE A 94 18.24 -6.46 9.32
CA PHE A 94 16.94 -7.03 9.73
C PHE A 94 16.54 -8.26 8.91
N ASN A 95 16.85 -8.31 7.62
CA ASN A 95 16.43 -9.39 6.73
C ASN A 95 16.91 -10.78 7.19
N PRO A 96 18.16 -10.97 7.70
CA PRO A 96 18.57 -12.26 8.25
C PRO A 96 17.69 -12.76 9.41
N ILE A 97 17.11 -11.85 10.21
CA ILE A 97 16.21 -12.21 11.32
C ILE A 97 14.93 -12.81 10.74
N PHE A 98 14.32 -12.15 9.75
CA PHE A 98 13.11 -12.63 9.09
C PHE A 98 13.35 -13.93 8.31
N MET A 99 14.51 -14.06 7.66
CA MET A 99 14.94 -15.28 6.97
C MET A 99 15.15 -16.46 7.93
N ARG A 100 15.65 -16.21 9.15
CA ARG A 100 15.83 -17.22 10.20
C ARG A 100 14.52 -17.59 10.93
N PHE A 101 13.59 -16.65 11.04
CA PHE A 101 12.31 -16.84 11.74
C PHE A 101 11.10 -16.58 10.83
N PRO A 102 10.96 -17.31 9.70
CA PRO A 102 9.93 -17.04 8.71
C PRO A 102 8.52 -17.22 9.29
N VAL A 103 7.55 -16.47 8.76
CA VAL A 103 6.13 -16.61 9.14
C VAL A 103 5.57 -17.94 8.65
N GLU A 104 5.99 -18.37 7.46
CA GLU A 104 5.64 -19.63 6.83
C GLU A 104 6.84 -20.15 6.03
N GLY A 105 6.96 -21.47 5.91
CA GLY A 105 8.02 -22.12 5.14
C GLY A 105 9.30 -22.41 5.93
N GLU A 106 10.30 -22.90 5.20
CA GLU A 106 11.59 -23.28 5.76
C GLU A 106 12.49 -22.07 6.03
N ARG A 107 13.42 -22.23 6.97
CA ARG A 107 14.42 -21.20 7.26
C ARG A 107 15.38 -21.06 6.09
N VAL A 108 15.61 -19.84 5.66
CA VAL A 108 16.54 -19.51 4.57
C VAL A 108 17.71 -18.68 5.11
N ARG A 109 18.83 -18.68 4.38
CA ARG A 109 20.04 -17.92 4.70
C ARG A 109 20.28 -16.85 3.65
N MET A 110 20.94 -15.74 4.03
CA MET A 110 21.29 -14.65 3.12
C MET A 110 22.03 -15.11 1.86
N LYS A 111 22.83 -16.19 1.92
CA LYS A 111 23.50 -16.73 0.73
C LYS A 111 22.53 -17.19 -0.36
N GLU A 112 21.32 -17.62 0.00
CA GLU A 112 20.29 -18.08 -0.94
C GLU A 112 19.73 -16.92 -1.75
N TYR A 113 19.77 -15.68 -1.23
CA TYR A 113 19.44 -14.48 -1.99
C TYR A 113 20.25 -14.38 -3.29
N PHE A 114 21.56 -14.67 -3.23
CA PHE A 114 22.46 -14.58 -4.38
C PHE A 114 22.31 -15.74 -5.38
N THR A 115 21.50 -16.74 -5.07
CA THR A 115 21.18 -17.83 -6.01
C THR A 115 20.02 -17.47 -6.94
N GLY A 116 19.32 -16.36 -6.66
CA GLY A 116 18.28 -15.82 -7.51
C GLY A 116 18.81 -15.45 -8.90
N ASN A 117 18.01 -15.69 -9.93
CA ASN A 117 18.38 -15.25 -11.28
C ASN A 117 18.12 -13.75 -11.46
N LEU A 118 18.68 -13.17 -12.54
CA LEU A 118 18.54 -11.74 -12.82
C LEU A 118 17.07 -11.28 -12.90
N LYS A 119 16.17 -12.09 -13.46
CA LYS A 119 14.75 -11.73 -13.54
C LYS A 119 14.14 -11.58 -12.15
N THR A 120 14.47 -12.47 -11.21
CA THR A 120 14.02 -12.39 -9.81
C THR A 120 14.56 -11.15 -9.10
N HIS A 121 15.80 -10.74 -9.36
CA HIS A 121 16.33 -9.51 -8.77
C HIS A 121 15.70 -8.26 -9.40
N LEU A 122 15.46 -8.27 -10.72
CA LEU A 122 14.87 -7.15 -11.44
C LEU A 122 13.44 -6.84 -11.01
N THR A 123 12.64 -7.83 -10.58
CA THR A 123 11.31 -7.55 -10.01
C THR A 123 11.42 -6.75 -8.72
N GLY A 124 12.42 -7.05 -7.87
CA GLY A 124 12.72 -6.27 -6.68
C GLY A 124 13.18 -4.83 -7.01
N VAL A 125 14.07 -4.68 -8.00
CA VAL A 125 14.52 -3.36 -8.47
C VAL A 125 13.35 -2.54 -9.02
N LEU A 126 12.47 -3.15 -9.81
CA LEU A 126 11.28 -2.49 -10.35
C LEU A 126 10.33 -2.04 -9.24
N GLY A 127 10.08 -2.91 -8.24
CA GLY A 127 9.27 -2.56 -7.08
C GLY A 127 9.85 -1.37 -6.30
N GLY A 128 11.17 -1.37 -6.08
CA GLY A 128 11.89 -0.26 -5.47
C GLY A 128 11.77 1.03 -6.29
N PHE A 129 11.94 0.95 -7.60
CA PHE A 129 11.84 2.10 -8.50
C PHE A 129 10.44 2.73 -8.48
N ILE A 130 9.39 1.90 -8.57
CA ILE A 130 8.00 2.36 -8.53
C ILE A 130 7.69 3.01 -7.19
N TRP A 131 8.13 2.39 -6.09
CA TRP A 131 7.88 2.93 -4.76
C TRP A 131 8.60 4.25 -4.50
N MET A 132 9.90 4.34 -4.81
CA MET A 132 10.67 5.57 -4.60
C MET A 132 10.20 6.70 -5.52
N THR A 133 9.86 6.40 -6.78
CA THR A 133 9.30 7.40 -7.71
C THR A 133 7.95 7.91 -7.20
N GLY A 134 7.07 7.00 -6.76
CA GLY A 134 5.78 7.37 -6.17
C GLY A 134 5.96 8.24 -4.92
N MET A 135 6.97 7.97 -4.10
CA MET A 135 7.27 8.75 -2.90
C MET A 135 7.75 10.17 -3.22
N VAL A 136 8.63 10.34 -4.20
CA VAL A 136 9.07 11.67 -4.66
C VAL A 136 7.86 12.48 -5.15
N VAL A 137 7.05 11.91 -6.03
CA VAL A 137 5.85 12.58 -6.57
C VAL A 137 4.87 12.92 -5.46
N SER A 138 4.68 12.02 -4.49
CA SER A 138 3.81 12.25 -3.33
C SER A 138 4.25 13.50 -2.55
N PHE A 139 5.53 13.61 -2.19
CA PHE A 139 6.02 14.78 -1.45
C PHE A 139 6.00 16.05 -2.28
N MET A 140 6.36 16.00 -3.56
CA MET A 140 6.24 17.16 -4.45
C MET A 140 4.80 17.66 -4.56
N SER A 141 3.83 16.74 -4.61
CA SER A 141 2.41 17.09 -4.66
C SER A 141 1.88 17.62 -3.32
N ALA A 142 2.46 17.20 -2.20
CA ALA A 142 2.07 17.63 -0.86
C ALA A 142 2.40 19.11 -0.60
N GLY A 143 3.45 19.67 -1.21
CA GLY A 143 3.74 21.12 -1.16
C GLY A 143 2.79 21.96 -2.00
N ALA A 144 2.30 21.40 -3.12
CA ALA A 144 1.36 22.07 -4.01
C ALA A 144 -0.11 21.96 -3.56
N SER A 145 -0.37 21.38 -2.38
CA SER A 145 -1.64 20.72 -2.07
C SER A 145 -2.85 21.65 -1.98
N ASN A 146 -3.57 21.78 -3.09
CA ASN A 146 -5.03 21.90 -3.07
C ASN A 146 -5.61 20.60 -2.47
N PRO A 147 -6.62 20.66 -1.56
CA PRO A 147 -7.29 19.50 -0.96
C PRO A 147 -7.62 18.34 -1.93
N ALA A 148 -7.92 18.65 -3.20
CA ALA A 148 -8.21 17.65 -4.23
C ALA A 148 -7.04 16.68 -4.51
N ILE A 149 -5.80 17.17 -4.49
CA ILE A 149 -4.60 16.37 -4.79
C ILE A 149 -4.32 15.38 -3.65
N SER A 150 -4.36 15.85 -2.39
CA SER A 150 -4.16 15.01 -1.21
C SER A 150 -5.21 13.91 -1.10
N TYR A 151 -6.45 14.24 -1.47
CA TYR A 151 -7.55 13.28 -1.52
C TYR A 151 -7.35 12.23 -2.63
N ALA A 152 -6.99 12.65 -3.85
CA ALA A 152 -6.72 11.75 -4.95
C ALA A 152 -5.57 10.78 -4.62
N LEU A 153 -4.50 11.28 -4.02
CA LEU A 153 -3.33 10.47 -3.66
C LEU A 153 -3.67 9.38 -2.64
N SER A 154 -4.45 9.72 -1.62
CA SER A 154 -4.84 8.77 -0.56
C SER A 154 -5.74 7.64 -1.07
N ASN A 155 -6.57 7.94 -2.09
CA ASN A 155 -7.59 7.00 -2.58
C ASN A 155 -7.20 6.25 -3.86
N ALA A 156 -6.18 6.71 -4.60
CA ALA A 156 -5.71 6.04 -5.81
C ALA A 156 -4.98 4.73 -5.51
N ALA A 157 -4.24 4.64 -4.39
CA ALA A 157 -3.44 3.46 -4.07
C ALA A 157 -4.27 2.15 -3.98
N PRO A 158 -5.42 2.11 -3.29
CA PRO A 158 -6.28 0.92 -3.30
C PRO A 158 -6.79 0.54 -4.70
N VAL A 159 -7.15 1.52 -5.53
CA VAL A 159 -7.63 1.27 -6.91
C VAL A 159 -6.54 0.60 -7.75
N VAL A 160 -5.32 1.16 -7.72
CA VAL A 160 -4.16 0.62 -8.43
C VAL A 160 -3.82 -0.77 -7.91
N ALA A 161 -3.85 -0.99 -6.59
CA ALA A 161 -3.59 -2.29 -5.98
C ALA A 161 -4.59 -3.36 -6.46
N ILE A 162 -5.88 -3.04 -6.51
CA ILE A 162 -6.91 -3.97 -7.02
C ILE A 162 -6.66 -4.31 -8.49
N ILE A 163 -6.38 -3.31 -9.33
CA ILE A 163 -6.11 -3.52 -10.77
C ILE A 163 -4.89 -4.44 -10.93
N TRP A 164 -3.82 -4.18 -10.18
CA TRP A 164 -2.60 -4.99 -10.25
C TRP A 164 -2.85 -6.43 -9.79
N GLY A 165 -3.52 -6.61 -8.64
CA GLY A 165 -3.84 -7.93 -8.09
C GLY A 165 -4.70 -8.78 -9.03
N VAL A 166 -5.73 -8.18 -9.64
CA VAL A 166 -6.67 -8.90 -10.51
C VAL A 166 -6.07 -9.17 -11.90
N PHE A 167 -5.50 -8.16 -12.56
CA PHE A 167 -5.13 -8.27 -13.98
C PHE A 167 -3.69 -8.71 -14.22
N ILE A 168 -2.74 -8.22 -13.39
CA ILE A 168 -1.31 -8.50 -13.60
C ILE A 168 -0.90 -9.74 -12.81
N TRP A 169 -1.15 -9.76 -11.50
CA TRP A 169 -0.80 -10.90 -10.64
C TRP A 169 -1.78 -12.08 -10.78
N LYS A 170 -3.00 -11.80 -11.24
CA LYS A 170 -4.05 -12.81 -11.43
C LYS A 170 -4.29 -13.63 -10.15
N GLU A 171 -4.31 -12.95 -9.01
CA GLU A 171 -4.40 -13.55 -7.66
C GLU A 171 -5.62 -14.47 -7.49
N PHE A 172 -6.70 -14.19 -8.22
CA PHE A 172 -7.96 -14.93 -8.16
C PHE A 172 -8.15 -15.91 -9.32
N LYS A 173 -7.11 -16.23 -10.09
CA LYS A 173 -7.19 -17.15 -11.24
C LYS A 173 -7.75 -18.51 -10.86
N ASP A 174 -7.32 -19.03 -9.71
CA ASP A 174 -7.73 -20.35 -9.20
C ASP A 174 -8.93 -20.26 -8.24
N ALA A 175 -9.53 -19.08 -8.07
CA ALA A 175 -10.69 -18.93 -7.18
C ALA A 175 -11.95 -19.61 -7.76
N PRO A 176 -12.88 -20.07 -6.89
CA PRO A 176 -14.13 -20.70 -7.32
C PRO A 176 -14.93 -19.84 -8.31
N GLN A 177 -15.68 -20.49 -9.21
CA GLN A 177 -16.54 -19.80 -10.17
C GLN A 177 -17.47 -18.78 -9.49
N GLY A 178 -17.65 -17.63 -10.13
CA GLY A 178 -18.42 -16.50 -9.61
C GLY A 178 -17.64 -15.53 -8.72
N THR A 179 -16.38 -15.82 -8.37
CA THR A 179 -15.54 -14.85 -7.63
C THR A 179 -15.29 -13.57 -8.43
N ASN A 180 -15.17 -13.66 -9.77
CA ASN A 180 -15.04 -12.47 -10.64
C ASN A 180 -16.22 -11.51 -10.50
N LYS A 181 -17.45 -12.00 -10.31
CA LYS A 181 -18.62 -11.13 -10.09
C LYS A 181 -18.50 -10.34 -8.79
N LEU A 182 -17.98 -10.98 -7.73
CA LEU A 182 -17.71 -10.33 -6.45
C LEU A 182 -16.62 -9.26 -6.57
N LEU A 183 -15.54 -9.57 -7.31
CA LEU A 183 -14.45 -8.61 -7.56
C LEU A 183 -14.90 -7.41 -8.37
N THR A 184 -15.69 -7.62 -9.44
CA THR A 184 -16.26 -6.53 -10.23
C THR A 184 -17.20 -5.67 -9.38
N ALA A 185 -18.10 -6.29 -8.61
CA ALA A 185 -19.01 -5.56 -7.73
C ALA A 185 -18.25 -4.78 -6.64
N MET A 186 -17.25 -5.40 -6.01
CA MET A 186 -16.35 -4.75 -5.05
C MET A 186 -15.70 -3.50 -5.66
N PHE A 187 -15.13 -3.63 -6.86
CA PHE A 187 -14.43 -2.54 -7.54
C PHE A 187 -15.38 -1.40 -7.91
N LEU A 188 -16.56 -1.71 -8.46
CA LEU A 188 -17.57 -0.71 -8.79
C LEU A 188 -18.08 0.03 -7.55
N LEU A 189 -18.40 -0.70 -6.47
CA LEU A 189 -18.79 -0.08 -5.20
C LEU A 189 -17.66 0.80 -4.66
N PHE A 190 -16.41 0.37 -4.75
CA PHE A 190 -15.29 1.17 -4.30
C PHE A 190 -15.19 2.50 -5.07
N ILE A 191 -15.31 2.48 -6.40
CA ILE A 191 -15.33 3.70 -7.23
C ILE A 191 -16.52 4.59 -6.86
N VAL A 192 -17.73 4.02 -6.74
CA VAL A 192 -18.93 4.79 -6.38
C VAL A 192 -18.78 5.42 -4.99
N GLY A 193 -18.28 4.67 -4.00
CA GLY A 193 -18.01 5.17 -2.66
C GLY A 193 -17.01 6.32 -2.67
N LEU A 194 -15.93 6.21 -3.43
CA LEU A 194 -14.95 7.28 -3.60
C LEU A 194 -15.57 8.52 -4.25
N VAL A 195 -16.38 8.36 -5.31
CA VAL A 195 -17.06 9.49 -5.96
C VAL A 195 -18.00 10.20 -4.99
N LEU A 196 -18.80 9.46 -4.22
CA LEU A 196 -19.71 10.03 -3.22
C LEU A 196 -18.98 10.81 -2.12
N ILE A 197 -17.90 10.24 -1.57
CA ILE A 197 -17.09 10.93 -0.56
C ILE A 197 -16.44 12.19 -1.17
N THR A 198 -15.95 12.11 -2.41
CA THR A 198 -15.35 13.27 -3.10
C THR A 198 -16.38 14.38 -3.27
N MET A 199 -17.57 14.05 -3.77
CA MET A 199 -18.66 15.00 -3.95
C MET A 199 -19.19 15.58 -2.65
N SER A 200 -19.01 14.89 -1.51
CA SER A 200 -19.44 15.39 -0.21
C SER A 200 -18.60 16.57 0.32
N ASN A 201 -17.40 16.75 -0.23
CA ASN A 201 -16.45 17.80 0.15
C ASN A 201 -16.54 19.04 -0.75
N ASN A 202 -17.42 19.01 -1.75
CA ASN A 202 -17.83 20.14 -2.58
C ASN A 202 -19.17 20.69 -2.08
#